data_AF-A0A975IYI2-F1
#
_entry.id   AF-A0A975IYI2-F1
#
_cell.length_a   1.000
_cell.length_b   1.000
_cell.length_c   1.000
_cell.angle_alpha   90.00
_cell.angle_beta   90.00
_cell.angle_gamma   90.00
#
_symmetry.space_group_name_H-M   'P 1'
#
loop_
_entity.id
_entity.type
_entity.pdbx_description
1 polymer ?
#
loop_
_entity_poly.entity_id
_entity_poly.type
_entity_poly.pdbx_seq_one_letter_code
_entity_poly.pdbx_strand_id
1 'polypeptide(L)'
;MGNVIRLHDEEHERVQLLLPWFVTSSLEPAEQALAEAHIAGCAECQADLALERRLCAAVADLPIEAEAPAWTPAPTAAPPRRSAVGWRGLNVRGFGGRRLGGGVALTGPGIRAAAPWLGWALAGPALAALTLVLVTPPRNPEARYHTLSAQATAPTAGNVVVIFRPDAREQDLRAALKAGGARLVDGPTAADAYVLHVAATDRSAAIARLRRQPSVELAEPIDSSGPP
;
A
#
# COMPACT_ATOMS: atom_id res chain seq x y z
N MET A 1 -39.34 -21.13 0.27
CA MET A 1 -39.05 -20.79 1.68
C MET A 1 -38.51 -19.36 1.72
N GLY A 2 -39.20 -18.45 2.40
CA GLY A 2 -38.71 -17.07 2.58
C GLY A 2 -37.57 -17.05 3.58
N ASN A 3 -36.43 -16.48 3.17
CA ASN A 3 -35.31 -16.19 4.06
C ASN A 3 -35.69 -14.95 4.89
N VAL A 4 -36.06 -15.13 6.16
CA VAL A 4 -36.31 -14.01 7.07
C VAL A 4 -34.95 -13.46 7.47
N ILE A 5 -34.58 -12.31 6.90
CA ILE A 5 -33.36 -11.59 7.25
C ILE A 5 -33.55 -11.04 8.68
N ARG A 6 -32.57 -11.31 9.56
CA ARG A 6 -32.58 -10.83 10.94
C ARG A 6 -32.08 -9.39 10.97
N LEU A 7 -33.01 -8.45 10.88
CA LEU A 7 -32.73 -7.01 10.99
C LEU A 7 -31.96 -6.64 12.26
N HIS A 8 -32.16 -7.37 13.36
CA HIS A 8 -31.48 -7.12 14.62
C HIS A 8 -29.97 -7.43 14.58
N ASP A 9 -29.58 -8.40 13.76
CA ASP A 9 -28.17 -8.71 13.53
C ASP A 9 -27.52 -7.58 12.69
N GLU A 10 -28.26 -7.01 11.73
CA GLU A 10 -27.80 -5.87 10.91
C GLU A 10 -27.69 -4.56 11.72
N GLU A 11 -28.66 -4.28 12.61
CA GLU A 11 -28.59 -3.12 13.52
C GLU A 11 -27.43 -3.25 14.51
N HIS A 12 -27.21 -4.46 15.03
CA HIS A 12 -26.08 -4.75 15.91
C HIS A 12 -24.74 -4.52 15.20
N GLU A 13 -24.55 -5.11 14.02
CA GLU A 13 -23.33 -4.91 13.21
C GLU A 13 -23.13 -3.43 12.87
N ARG A 14 -24.21 -2.72 12.50
CA ARG A 14 -24.15 -1.28 12.22
C ARG A 14 -23.71 -0.49 13.45
N VAL A 15 -24.24 -0.78 14.63
CA VAL A 15 -23.83 -0.10 15.87
C VAL A 15 -22.39 -0.43 16.24
N GLN A 16 -21.95 -1.67 16.08
CA GLN A 16 -20.55 -2.06 16.28
C GLN A 16 -19.60 -1.24 15.38
N LEU A 17 -19.98 -1.03 14.12
CA LEU A 17 -19.23 -0.15 13.23
C LEU A 17 -19.25 1.30 13.71
N LEU A 18 -20.30 1.80 14.34
CA LEU A 18 -20.34 3.19 14.80
C LEU A 18 -19.56 3.45 16.11
N LEU A 19 -19.19 2.42 16.87
CA LEU A 19 -18.58 2.57 18.21
C LEU A 19 -17.29 3.42 18.24
N PRO A 20 -16.31 3.27 17.33
CA PRO A 20 -15.09 4.10 17.34
C PRO A 20 -15.42 5.59 17.22
N TRP A 21 -16.33 5.92 16.30
CA TRP A 21 -16.80 7.29 16.07
C TRP A 21 -17.68 7.82 17.20
N PHE A 22 -18.42 6.93 17.88
CA PHE A 22 -19.19 7.27 19.07
C PHE A 22 -18.27 7.68 20.23
N VAL A 23 -17.14 6.99 20.43
CA VAL A 23 -16.15 7.34 21.47
C VAL A 23 -15.46 8.67 21.17
N THR A 24 -15.17 8.97 19.90
CA THR A 24 -14.57 10.25 19.48
C THR A 24 -15.59 11.38 19.32
N SER A 25 -16.87 11.15 19.60
CA SER A 25 -17.98 12.11 19.45
C SER A 25 -18.07 12.73 18.05
N SER A 26 -17.78 11.95 17.01
CA SER A 26 -17.75 12.41 15.61
C SER A 26 -18.93 11.91 14.77
N LEU A 27 -19.97 11.38 15.40
CA LEU A 27 -21.18 10.89 14.73
C LEU A 27 -22.20 12.00 14.50
N GLU A 28 -23.03 11.83 13.47
CA GLU A 28 -24.19 12.68 13.28
C GLU A 28 -25.24 12.43 14.40
N PRO A 29 -26.06 13.42 14.77
CA PRO A 29 -27.00 13.30 15.90
C PRO A 29 -27.98 12.12 15.76
N ALA A 30 -28.38 11.79 14.54
CA ALA A 30 -29.29 10.68 14.28
C ALA A 30 -28.61 9.31 14.52
N GLU A 31 -27.36 9.16 14.12
CA GLU A 31 -26.58 7.93 14.31
C GLU A 31 -26.19 7.76 15.78
N GLN A 32 -25.89 8.86 16.46
CA GLN A 32 -25.62 8.86 17.90
C GLN A 32 -26.84 8.35 18.69
N ALA A 33 -28.04 8.87 18.41
CA ALA A 33 -29.26 8.43 19.08
C ALA A 33 -29.57 6.94 18.83
N LEU A 34 -29.31 6.45 17.62
CA LEU A 34 -29.47 5.04 17.27
C LEU A 34 -28.50 4.16 18.07
N ALA A 35 -27.22 4.53 18.11
CA ALA A 35 -26.22 3.81 18.88
C ALA A 35 -26.54 3.80 20.37
N GLU A 36 -26.93 4.93 20.96
CA GLU A 36 -27.30 5.03 22.37
C GLU A 36 -28.49 4.13 22.72
N ALA A 37 -29.54 4.13 21.90
CA ALA A 37 -30.73 3.31 22.11
C ALA A 37 -30.39 1.81 22.09
N HIS A 38 -29.55 1.37 21.14
CA HIS A 38 -29.16 -0.04 21.03
C HIS A 38 -28.19 -0.47 22.15
N ILE A 39 -27.18 0.35 22.45
CA ILE A 39 -26.21 0.09 23.51
C ILE A 39 -26.90 -0.03 24.87
N ALA A 40 -27.98 0.73 25.12
CA ALA A 40 -28.75 0.59 26.36
C ALA A 40 -29.36 -0.82 26.54
N GLY A 41 -29.68 -1.52 25.43
CA GLY A 41 -30.32 -2.84 25.44
C GLY A 41 -29.39 -4.03 25.15
N CYS A 42 -28.19 -3.82 24.60
CA CYS A 42 -27.31 -4.89 24.14
C CYS A 42 -26.01 -4.99 24.96
N ALA A 43 -25.87 -6.08 25.75
CA ALA A 43 -24.70 -6.31 26.60
C ALA A 43 -23.38 -6.49 25.82
N GLU A 44 -23.44 -7.01 24.60
CA GLU A 44 -22.28 -7.17 23.72
C GLU A 44 -21.77 -5.82 23.23
N CYS A 45 -22.64 -4.95 22.72
CA CYS A 45 -22.26 -3.58 22.34
C CYS A 45 -21.76 -2.74 23.53
N GLN A 46 -22.26 -2.98 24.75
CA GLN A 46 -21.73 -2.33 25.96
C GLN A 46 -20.28 -2.78 26.26
N ALA A 47 -19.99 -4.07 26.08
CA ALA A 47 -18.65 -4.61 26.26
C ALA A 47 -17.68 -4.08 25.20
N ASP A 48 -18.11 -4.02 23.94
CA ASP A 48 -17.33 -3.45 22.84
C ASP A 48 -17.05 -1.96 23.06
N LEU A 49 -18.04 -1.17 23.50
CA LEU A 49 -17.84 0.24 23.85
C LEU A 49 -16.81 0.42 24.97
N ALA A 50 -16.80 -0.47 25.97
CA ALA A 50 -15.79 -0.44 27.03
C ALA A 50 -14.38 -0.77 26.51
N LEU A 51 -14.27 -1.65 25.52
CA LEU A 51 -13.02 -1.94 24.83
C LEU A 51 -12.53 -0.72 24.04
N GLU A 52 -13.39 -0.10 23.24
CA GLU A 52 -13.06 1.09 22.44
C GLU A 52 -12.58 2.26 23.32
N ARG A 53 -13.25 2.51 24.45
CA ARG A 53 -12.82 3.54 25.42
C ARG A 53 -11.43 3.26 26.01
N ARG A 54 -11.10 2.00 26.28
CA ARG A 54 -9.76 1.61 26.76
C ARG A 54 -8.70 1.81 25.68
N LEU A 55 -9.00 1.46 24.43
CA LEU A 55 -8.11 1.70 23.29
C LEU A 55 -7.85 3.19 23.10
N CYS A 56 -8.90 4.00 23.12
CA CYS A 56 -8.77 5.46 23.01
C CYS A 56 -7.91 6.05 24.13
N ALA A 57 -8.10 5.61 25.38
CA ALA A 57 -7.26 6.05 26.50
C ALA A 57 -5.80 5.63 26.32
N ALA A 58 -5.55 4.38 25.93
CA ALA A 58 -4.20 3.87 25.71
C ALA A 58 -3.47 4.61 24.57
N VAL A 59 -4.18 5.02 23.52
CA VAL A 59 -3.63 5.82 22.41
C VAL A 59 -3.37 7.26 22.85
N ALA A 60 -4.26 7.85 23.64
CA ALA A 60 -4.08 9.21 24.16
C ALA A 60 -2.86 9.34 25.08
N ASP A 61 -2.50 8.27 25.81
CA ASP A 61 -1.32 8.21 26.67
C ASP A 61 -0.01 7.99 25.89
N LEU A 62 -0.07 7.73 24.57
CA LEU A 62 1.14 7.59 23.77
C LEU A 62 1.83 8.95 23.62
N PRO A 63 3.14 9.06 23.93
CA PRO A 63 3.89 10.26 23.63
C PRO A 63 4.05 10.38 22.11
N ILE A 64 3.14 11.10 21.47
CA ILE A 64 3.29 11.54 20.08
C ILE A 64 4.17 12.79 20.12
N GLU A 65 5.45 12.62 19.85
CA GLU A 65 6.39 13.73 19.68
C GLU A 65 5.94 14.57 18.47
N ALA A 66 5.22 15.66 18.72
CA ALA A 66 4.64 16.53 17.70
C ALA A 66 5.68 17.28 16.84
N GLU A 67 6.96 17.19 17.22
CA GLU A 67 8.10 17.85 16.57
C GLU A 67 9.20 16.85 16.19
N ALA A 68 8.84 15.62 15.80
CA ALA A 68 9.80 14.76 15.12
C ALA A 68 10.13 15.37 13.74
N PRO A 69 11.40 15.73 13.45
CA PRO A 69 11.80 16.19 12.12
C PRO A 69 11.46 15.12 11.09
N ALA A 70 11.11 15.59 9.88
CA ALA A 70 10.78 14.82 8.69
C ALA A 70 11.26 13.37 8.74
N TRP A 71 10.29 12.42 8.76
CA TRP A 71 10.47 10.97 8.70
C TRP A 71 11.94 10.52 8.72
N THR A 72 12.51 10.39 9.91
CA THR A 72 13.82 9.74 10.06
C THR A 72 13.59 8.24 9.99
N PRO A 73 14.23 7.50 9.05
CA PRO A 73 14.23 6.06 9.12
C PRO A 73 14.88 5.68 10.46
N ALA A 74 14.14 4.92 11.27
CA ALA A 74 14.63 4.50 12.57
C ALA A 74 16.02 3.83 12.42
N PRO A 75 17.00 4.16 13.28
CA PRO A 75 18.27 3.47 13.26
C PRO A 75 18.03 1.96 13.42
N THR A 76 18.76 1.14 12.67
CA THR A 76 18.71 -0.33 12.65
C THR A 76 19.09 -1.01 13.98
N ALA A 77 19.15 -0.24 15.08
CA ALA A 77 19.30 -0.77 16.42
C ALA A 77 18.01 -1.50 16.78
N ALA A 78 18.11 -2.83 16.86
CA ALA A 78 17.03 -3.69 17.30
C ALA A 78 16.40 -3.12 18.59
N PRO A 79 15.11 -2.75 18.59
CA PRO A 79 14.49 -2.23 19.80
C PRO A 79 14.62 -3.29 20.90
N PRO A 80 14.84 -2.90 22.18
CA PRO A 80 14.79 -3.86 23.26
C PRO A 80 13.46 -4.60 23.14
N ARG A 81 13.51 -5.94 23.14
CA ARG A 81 12.34 -6.82 23.06
C ARG A 81 11.27 -6.28 24.00
N ARG A 82 10.34 -5.49 23.47
CA ARG A 82 9.10 -5.17 24.18
C ARG A 82 8.50 -6.53 24.45
N SER A 83 8.40 -6.89 25.74
CA SER A 83 7.78 -8.11 26.20
C SER A 83 6.55 -8.32 25.33
N ALA A 84 6.52 -9.43 24.59
CA ALA A 84 5.40 -9.77 23.75
C ALA A 84 4.15 -9.50 24.57
N VAL A 85 3.36 -8.50 24.18
CA VAL A 85 2.00 -8.38 24.66
C VAL A 85 1.39 -9.69 24.21
N GLY A 86 1.30 -10.61 25.17
CA GLY A 86 0.78 -11.92 24.93
C GLY A 86 -0.67 -11.68 24.55
N TRP A 87 -0.97 -11.76 23.26
CA TRP A 87 -2.31 -12.02 22.75
C TRP A 87 -2.69 -13.44 23.18
N ARG A 88 -2.67 -13.70 24.49
CA ARG A 88 -3.09 -14.92 25.16
C ARG A 88 -4.36 -14.52 25.91
N GLY A 89 -5.47 -14.49 25.17
CA GLY A 89 -6.75 -14.17 25.80
C GLY A 89 -7.92 -13.85 24.89
N LEU A 90 -7.72 -13.54 23.60
CA LEU A 90 -8.85 -13.56 22.66
C LEU A 90 -9.17 -15.02 22.31
N ASN A 91 -9.82 -15.71 23.25
CA ASN A 91 -10.73 -16.78 22.89
C ASN A 91 -11.85 -16.12 22.07
N VAL A 92 -11.66 -16.04 20.77
CA VAL A 92 -12.77 -15.95 19.83
C VAL A 92 -13.55 -17.24 20.09
N ARG A 93 -14.58 -17.16 20.94
CA ARG A 93 -15.50 -18.28 21.16
C ARG A 93 -16.01 -18.63 19.78
N GLY A 94 -15.53 -19.78 19.32
CA GLY A 94 -15.77 -20.28 17.98
C GLY A 94 -17.24 -20.16 17.64
N PHE A 95 -17.51 -19.56 16.49
CA PHE A 95 -18.70 -19.85 15.72
C PHE A 95 -18.90 -21.36 15.78
N GLY A 96 -19.99 -21.77 16.43
CA GLY A 96 -20.32 -23.15 16.70
C GLY A 96 -20.54 -23.91 15.40
N GLY A 97 -19.45 -24.40 14.80
CA GLY A 97 -19.48 -25.41 13.76
C GLY A 97 -20.06 -26.68 14.37
N ARG A 98 -21.37 -26.86 14.26
CA ARG A 98 -22.02 -28.16 14.48
C ARG A 98 -21.26 -29.18 13.62
N ARG A 99 -20.47 -30.03 14.26
CA ARG A 99 -19.99 -31.28 13.67
C ARG A 99 -21.23 -32.11 13.35
N LEU A 100 -21.67 -32.08 12.09
CA LEU A 100 -22.54 -33.12 11.57
C LEU A 100 -21.67 -34.35 11.34
N GLY A 101 -21.65 -35.22 12.36
CA GLY A 101 -21.36 -36.63 12.14
C GLY A 101 -22.41 -37.20 11.20
N GLY A 102 -21.95 -37.84 10.13
CA GLY A 102 -22.81 -38.41 9.11
C GLY A 102 -21.97 -38.97 7.97
N GLY A 103 -21.29 -40.08 8.24
CA GLY A 103 -20.70 -40.88 7.18
C GLY A 103 -21.80 -41.38 6.26
N VAL A 104 -21.75 -40.99 5.00
CA VAL A 104 -22.54 -41.61 3.93
C VAL A 104 -21.54 -42.27 3.00
N ALA A 105 -21.35 -43.57 3.19
CA ALA A 105 -20.67 -44.42 2.23
C ALA A 105 -21.53 -44.48 0.96
N LEU A 106 -21.07 -43.85 -0.11
CA LEU A 106 -21.61 -44.04 -1.45
C LEU A 106 -20.70 -45.01 -2.21
N THR A 107 -20.87 -46.30 -1.92
CA THR A 107 -20.54 -47.36 -2.87
C THR A 107 -21.63 -47.38 -3.94
N GLY A 108 -21.35 -46.77 -5.09
CA GLY A 108 -22.15 -46.90 -6.30
C GLY A 108 -21.27 -47.41 -7.45
N PRO A 109 -21.58 -48.56 -8.08
CA PRO A 109 -20.87 -49.01 -9.26
C PRO A 109 -21.49 -48.36 -10.50
N GLY A 110 -20.66 -47.90 -11.44
CA GLY A 110 -21.11 -47.68 -12.82
C GLY A 110 -20.85 -46.29 -13.39
N ILE A 111 -19.58 -45.99 -13.67
CA ILE A 111 -19.22 -45.14 -14.81
C ILE A 111 -18.90 -46.08 -15.97
N ARG A 112 -19.93 -46.46 -16.73
CA ARG A 112 -19.76 -47.04 -18.06
C ARG A 112 -20.12 -46.00 -19.12
N ALA A 113 -19.23 -45.92 -20.11
CA ALA A 113 -19.39 -45.33 -21.43
C ALA A 113 -19.49 -43.79 -21.48
N ALA A 114 -18.34 -43.13 -21.27
CA ALA A 114 -18.09 -41.82 -21.85
C ALA A 114 -17.91 -41.95 -23.37
N ALA A 115 -19.01 -41.74 -24.08
CA ALA A 115 -19.11 -41.17 -25.42
C ALA A 115 -17.80 -40.48 -25.94
N PRO A 116 -17.05 -41.08 -26.90
CA PRO A 116 -15.72 -40.58 -27.31
C PRO A 116 -15.71 -39.24 -28.08
N TRP A 117 -16.86 -38.81 -28.59
CA TRP A 117 -17.07 -37.50 -29.22
C TRP A 117 -17.11 -36.30 -28.25
N LEU A 118 -17.29 -36.50 -26.93
CA LEU A 118 -17.35 -35.40 -25.96
C LEU A 118 -15.98 -35.03 -25.35
N GLY A 119 -14.91 -35.77 -25.68
CA GLY A 119 -13.54 -35.46 -25.22
C GLY A 119 -12.91 -34.28 -25.98
N TRP A 120 -13.31 -34.06 -27.23
CA TRP A 120 -12.73 -33.01 -28.08
C TRP A 120 -13.36 -31.62 -27.88
N ALA A 121 -14.53 -31.54 -27.24
CA ALA A 121 -15.21 -30.27 -26.98
C ALA A 121 -14.56 -29.45 -25.85
N LEU A 122 -13.69 -30.05 -25.03
CA LEU A 122 -13.05 -29.38 -23.88
C LEU A 122 -11.54 -29.16 -24.04
N ALA A 123 -10.86 -29.89 -24.94
CA ALA A 123 -9.41 -29.74 -25.15
C ALA A 123 -9.05 -28.46 -25.93
N GLY A 124 -9.86 -28.09 -26.91
CA GLY A 124 -9.69 -26.87 -27.71
C GLY A 124 -9.70 -25.57 -26.89
N PRO A 125 -10.74 -25.30 -26.06
CA PRO A 125 -10.79 -24.06 -25.28
C PRO A 125 -9.70 -24.00 -24.20
N ALA A 126 -9.27 -25.12 -23.64
CA ALA A 126 -8.19 -25.16 -22.64
C ALA A 126 -6.83 -24.77 -23.23
N LEU A 127 -6.49 -25.28 -24.42
CA LEU A 127 -5.26 -24.92 -25.12
C LEU A 127 -5.28 -23.46 -25.59
N ALA A 128 -6.41 -22.98 -26.12
CA ALA A 128 -6.56 -21.58 -26.53
C ALA A 128 -6.41 -20.61 -25.34
N ALA A 129 -7.03 -20.93 -24.19
CA ALA A 129 -6.88 -20.14 -22.97
C ALA A 129 -5.44 -20.14 -22.44
N LEU A 130 -4.76 -21.29 -22.49
CA LEU A 130 -3.36 -21.40 -22.06
C LEU A 130 -2.42 -20.58 -22.99
N THR A 131 -2.63 -20.66 -24.31
CA THR A 131 -1.86 -19.85 -25.27
C THR A 131 -2.13 -18.36 -25.10
N LEU A 132 -3.37 -17.97 -24.80
CA LEU A 132 -3.71 -16.57 -24.55
C LEU A 132 -2.99 -16.05 -23.31
N VAL A 133 -2.98 -16.81 -22.22
CA VAL A 133 -2.26 -16.46 -20.98
C VAL A 133 -0.75 -16.38 -21.19
N LEU A 134 -0.16 -17.28 -21.97
CA LEU A 134 1.28 -17.30 -22.25
C LEU A 134 1.74 -16.17 -23.18
N VAL A 135 0.88 -15.71 -24.10
CA VAL A 135 1.22 -14.67 -25.09
C VAL A 135 0.83 -13.27 -24.60
N THR A 136 -0.12 -13.13 -23.68
CA THR A 136 -0.37 -11.84 -23.04
C THR A 136 0.70 -11.56 -22.00
N PRO A 137 1.60 -10.58 -22.20
CA PRO A 137 2.52 -10.19 -21.14
C PRO A 137 1.71 -9.76 -19.92
N PRO A 138 2.14 -10.08 -18.69
CA PRO A 138 1.47 -9.61 -17.50
C PRO A 138 1.38 -8.10 -17.60
N ARG A 139 0.16 -7.59 -17.76
CA ARG A 139 -0.11 -6.18 -17.57
C ARG A 139 0.15 -5.96 -16.09
N ASN A 140 1.36 -5.56 -15.75
CA ASN A 140 1.64 -4.86 -14.51
C ASN A 140 1.14 -3.44 -14.75
N PRO A 141 -0.09 -3.07 -14.35
CA PRO A 141 -0.32 -1.67 -14.07
C PRO A 141 0.69 -1.37 -12.96
N GLU A 142 1.77 -0.65 -13.28
CA GLU A 142 2.56 0.02 -12.26
C GLU A 142 1.55 0.74 -11.38
N ALA A 143 1.34 0.21 -10.17
CA ALA A 143 0.41 0.79 -9.22
C ALA A 143 1.02 2.14 -8.86
N ARG A 144 0.59 3.19 -9.57
CA ARG A 144 0.94 4.58 -9.28
C ARG A 144 0.27 4.90 -7.97
N TYR A 145 1.01 4.68 -6.88
CA TYR A 145 0.61 5.12 -5.56
C TYR A 145 0.54 6.63 -5.58
N HIS A 146 -0.69 7.14 -5.47
CA HIS A 146 -0.97 8.56 -5.43
C HIS A 146 -1.15 8.95 -3.96
N THR A 147 -0.20 9.68 -3.42
CA THR A 147 -0.31 10.24 -2.07
C THR A 147 -1.15 11.51 -2.14
N LEU A 148 -2.18 11.63 -1.30
CA LEU A 148 -3.09 12.79 -1.24
C LEU A 148 -2.38 14.13 -0.96
N SER A 149 -1.10 14.11 -0.59
CA SER A 149 -0.23 15.26 -0.36
C SER A 149 0.54 15.74 -1.60
N ALA A 150 0.53 14.99 -2.71
CA ALA A 150 1.30 15.34 -3.91
C ALA A 150 0.40 16.09 -4.90
N GLN A 151 0.32 17.41 -4.74
CA GLN A 151 -0.31 18.29 -5.71
C GLN A 151 0.33 18.04 -7.09
N ALA A 152 -0.49 17.67 -8.07
CA ALA A 152 -0.11 17.11 -9.36
C ALA A 152 0.77 18.06 -10.20
N THR A 153 2.06 18.06 -9.92
CA THR A 153 3.08 18.30 -10.94
C THR A 153 3.63 16.92 -11.27
N ALA A 154 3.48 16.47 -12.51
CA ALA A 154 4.09 15.21 -12.94
C ALA A 154 5.55 15.19 -12.46
N PRO A 155 5.99 14.17 -11.72
CA PRO A 155 7.37 14.11 -11.24
C PRO A 155 8.26 14.25 -12.46
N THR A 156 9.01 15.36 -12.51
CA THR A 156 9.98 15.59 -13.58
C THR A 156 11.11 14.61 -13.31
N ALA A 157 11.00 13.42 -13.91
CA ALA A 157 11.98 12.36 -13.72
C ALA A 157 13.36 12.89 -14.10
N GLY A 158 14.31 12.81 -13.16
CA GLY A 158 15.69 13.12 -13.43
C GLY A 158 16.22 12.26 -14.57
N ASN A 159 16.92 12.87 -15.52
CA ASN A 159 17.46 12.18 -16.69
C ASN A 159 18.97 12.37 -16.87
N VAL A 160 19.64 13.02 -15.92
CA VAL A 160 21.10 13.19 -15.90
C VAL A 160 21.59 13.07 -14.45
N VAL A 161 22.62 12.28 -14.19
CA VAL A 161 23.38 12.32 -12.93
C VAL A 161 24.62 13.15 -13.13
N VAL A 162 24.91 14.04 -12.20
CA VAL A 162 26.13 14.85 -12.18
C VAL A 162 26.80 14.73 -10.82
N ILE A 163 28.09 14.43 -10.82
CA ILE A 163 28.93 14.49 -9.62
C ILE A 163 29.77 15.76 -9.73
N PHE A 164 29.67 16.62 -8.72
CA PHE A 164 30.49 17.82 -8.60
C PHE A 164 31.70 17.53 -7.72
N ARG A 165 32.79 18.27 -7.94
CA ARG A 165 33.95 18.18 -7.06
C ARG A 165 33.59 18.55 -5.62
N PRO A 166 34.23 17.94 -4.61
CA PRO A 166 33.92 18.20 -3.20
C PRO A 166 34.25 19.62 -2.73
N ASP A 167 35.11 20.34 -3.48
CA ASP A 167 35.46 21.75 -3.23
C ASP A 167 34.59 22.75 -4.01
N ALA A 168 33.64 22.28 -4.83
CA ALA A 168 32.76 23.14 -5.62
C ALA A 168 31.80 23.93 -4.71
N ARG A 169 31.73 25.25 -4.91
CA ARG A 169 30.82 26.11 -4.14
C ARG A 169 29.45 26.15 -4.81
N GLU A 170 28.43 26.57 -4.04
CA GLU A 170 27.06 26.73 -4.57
C GLU A 170 27.00 27.61 -5.83
N GLN A 171 27.86 28.63 -5.91
CA GLN A 171 27.97 29.50 -7.08
C GLN A 171 28.40 28.72 -8.33
N ASP A 172 29.33 27.77 -8.19
CA ASP A 172 29.82 26.93 -9.26
C ASP A 172 28.76 25.92 -9.71
N LEU A 173 28.00 25.35 -8.76
CA LEU A 173 26.84 24.49 -9.04
C LEU A 173 25.75 25.26 -9.79
N ARG A 174 25.41 26.47 -9.33
CA ARG A 174 24.41 27.31 -9.99
C ARG A 174 24.83 27.71 -11.41
N ALA A 175 26.09 28.08 -11.59
CA ALA A 175 26.64 28.38 -12.91
C ALA A 175 26.59 27.14 -13.82
N ALA A 176 26.89 25.97 -13.25
CA ALA A 176 26.86 24.71 -13.94
C ALA A 176 25.48 24.35 -14.50
N LEU A 177 24.47 24.42 -13.63
CA LEU A 177 23.07 24.16 -13.97
C LEU A 177 22.54 25.13 -15.02
N LYS A 178 22.84 26.43 -14.88
CA LYS A 178 22.42 27.46 -15.84
C LYS A 178 23.04 27.24 -17.23
N ALA A 179 24.33 26.94 -17.31
CA ALA A 179 25.01 26.71 -18.59
C ALA A 179 24.57 25.40 -19.25
N GLY A 180 24.20 24.39 -18.47
CA GLY A 180 23.60 23.14 -18.95
C GLY A 180 22.12 23.23 -19.32
N GLY A 181 21.43 24.33 -18.97
CA GLY A 181 19.97 24.40 -19.09
C GLY A 181 19.26 23.35 -18.24
N ALA A 182 19.90 22.94 -17.14
CA ALA A 182 19.47 21.82 -16.30
C ALA A 182 18.69 22.33 -15.08
N ARG A 183 17.63 21.60 -14.71
CA ARG A 183 16.88 21.79 -13.48
C ARG A 183 17.33 20.74 -12.46
N LEU A 184 17.64 21.17 -11.25
CA LEU A 184 17.92 20.25 -10.14
C LEU A 184 16.62 19.54 -9.73
N VAL A 185 16.63 18.21 -9.74
CA VAL A 185 15.50 17.36 -9.33
C VAL A 185 15.74 16.79 -7.94
N ASP A 186 16.94 16.27 -7.69
CA ASP A 186 17.32 15.70 -6.40
C ASP A 186 18.75 16.08 -6.01
N GLY A 187 18.98 16.13 -4.70
CA GLY A 187 20.22 16.58 -4.06
C GLY A 187 21.29 15.49 -3.95
N PRO A 188 22.39 15.78 -3.22
CA PRO A 188 23.52 14.86 -3.14
C PRO A 188 23.05 13.55 -2.53
N THR A 189 23.12 12.49 -3.34
CA THR A 189 22.89 11.11 -2.91
C THR A 189 24.04 10.66 -1.99
N ALA A 190 23.95 9.44 -1.44
CA ALA A 190 25.03 8.85 -0.64
C ALA A 190 26.39 8.73 -1.40
N ALA A 191 26.39 8.94 -2.71
CA ALA A 191 27.57 8.97 -3.57
C ALA A 191 27.91 10.39 -4.08
N ASP A 192 27.44 11.43 -3.38
CA ASP A 192 27.65 12.86 -3.72
C ASP A 192 27.18 13.25 -5.14
N ALA A 193 26.23 12.48 -5.67
CA ALA A 193 25.70 12.68 -7.01
C ALA A 193 24.38 13.46 -6.98
N TYR A 194 24.24 14.42 -7.89
CA TYR A 194 23.07 15.27 -8.07
C TYR A 194 22.25 14.79 -9.26
N VAL A 195 20.95 14.71 -9.09
CA VAL A 195 20.03 14.28 -10.15
C VAL A 195 19.43 15.51 -10.80
N LEU A 196 19.67 15.65 -12.10
CA LEU A 196 19.22 16.78 -12.91
C LEU A 196 18.21 16.32 -13.95
N HIS A 197 17.33 17.24 -14.32
CA HIS A 197 16.48 17.13 -15.50
C HIS A 197 16.89 18.15 -16.54
N VAL A 198 17.06 17.68 -17.78
CA VAL A 198 17.24 18.50 -18.97
C VAL A 198 16.14 18.16 -19.98
N ALA A 199 15.65 19.15 -20.72
CA ALA A 199 14.73 18.90 -21.84
C ALA A 199 15.31 17.85 -22.81
N ALA A 200 14.50 16.86 -23.20
CA ALA A 200 14.95 15.72 -24.01
C ALA A 200 15.58 16.14 -25.36
N THR A 201 15.12 17.25 -25.94
CA THR A 201 15.63 17.85 -27.19
C THR A 201 17.09 18.27 -27.09
N ASP A 202 17.54 18.66 -25.89
CA ASP A 202 18.85 19.28 -25.67
C ASP A 202 19.78 18.45 -24.78
N ARG A 203 19.36 17.23 -24.40
CA ARG A 203 20.02 16.38 -23.40
C ARG A 203 21.50 16.12 -23.74
N SER A 204 21.80 15.76 -24.99
CA SER A 204 23.19 15.49 -25.42
C SER A 204 24.06 16.75 -25.40
N ALA A 205 23.53 17.88 -25.88
CA ALA A 205 24.21 19.16 -25.88
C ALA A 205 24.44 19.69 -24.45
N ALA A 206 23.48 19.50 -23.55
CA ALA A 206 23.57 19.87 -22.15
C ALA A 206 24.62 19.03 -21.40
N ILE A 207 24.62 17.71 -21.58
CA ILE A 207 25.66 16.84 -21.00
C ILE A 207 27.05 17.26 -21.48
N ALA A 208 27.21 17.56 -22.77
CA ALA A 208 28.48 18.05 -23.32
C ALA A 208 28.91 19.42 -22.77
N ARG A 209 27.98 20.26 -22.31
CA ARG A 209 28.28 21.54 -21.64
C ARG A 209 28.64 21.32 -20.18
N LEU A 210 27.93 20.44 -19.47
CA LEU A 210 28.22 20.07 -18.09
C LEU A 210 29.61 19.44 -17.96
N ARG A 211 29.99 18.51 -18.86
CA ARG A 211 31.35 17.92 -18.89
C ARG A 211 32.48 18.91 -19.15
N ARG A 212 32.18 20.09 -19.70
CA ARG A 212 33.18 21.13 -19.96
C ARG A 212 33.37 22.09 -18.78
N GLN A 213 32.60 21.94 -17.71
CA GLN A 213 32.72 22.80 -16.54
C GLN A 213 33.79 22.28 -15.60
N PRO A 214 34.64 23.16 -15.04
CA PRO A 214 35.76 22.77 -14.20
C PRO A 214 35.32 22.21 -12.82
N SER A 215 34.08 22.46 -12.43
CA SER A 215 33.47 22.00 -11.18
C SER A 215 32.77 20.64 -11.28
N VAL A 216 32.62 20.08 -12.49
CA VAL A 216 31.93 18.82 -12.75
C VAL A 216 32.95 17.71 -12.94
N GLU A 217 32.86 16.66 -12.13
CA GLU A 217 33.71 15.47 -12.24
C GLU A 217 33.11 14.46 -13.22
N LEU A 218 31.81 14.22 -13.13
CA LEU A 218 31.09 13.28 -13.97
C LEU A 218 29.72 13.82 -14.35
N ALA A 219 29.31 13.63 -15.61
CA ALA A 219 27.94 13.88 -16.06
C ALA A 219 27.50 12.79 -17.02
N GLU A 220 26.50 12.02 -16.63
CA GLU A 220 26.00 10.85 -17.36
C GLU A 220 24.48 10.86 -17.53
N PRO A 221 23.96 10.37 -18.67
CA PRO A 221 22.54 10.19 -18.86
C PRO A 221 22.00 9.02 -18.02
N ILE A 222 20.86 9.21 -17.35
CA ILE A 222 20.08 8.12 -16.77
C ILE A 222 19.17 7.56 -17.86
N ASP A 223 19.63 6.53 -18.58
CA ASP A 223 18.75 5.81 -19.50
C ASP A 223 18.04 4.70 -18.71
N SER A 224 16.71 4.66 -18.77
CA SER A 224 15.89 3.63 -18.11
C SER A 224 15.96 2.26 -18.79
N SER A 225 17.02 1.98 -19.54
CA SER A 225 17.23 0.71 -20.24
C SER A 225 18.60 0.16 -19.90
N GLY A 226 18.67 -0.64 -18.83
CA GLY A 226 19.76 -1.62 -18.69
C GLY A 226 19.72 -2.59 -19.88
N PRO A 227 20.88 -3.11 -20.33
CA PRO A 227 20.93 -4.02 -21.47
C PRO A 227 20.22 -5.35 -21.17
N PRO A 228 19.66 -6.04 -22.18
CA PRO A 228 19.13 -7.40 -22.04
C PRO A 228 20.21 -8.44 -21.74
#